data_AF-A0A4Y7L5D4-F1
#
_entry.id   AF-A0A4Y7L5D4-F1
#
_cell.length_a   1.000
_cell.length_b   1.000
_cell.length_c   1.000
_cell.angle_alpha   90.00
_cell.angle_beta   90.00
_cell.angle_gamma   90.00
#
_symmetry.space_group_name_H-M   'P 1'
#
loop_
_entity.id
_entity.type
_entity.pdbx_description
1 polymer ?
#
loop_
_entity_poly.entity_id
_entity_poly.type
_entity_poly.pdbx_seq_one_letter_code
_entity_poly.pdbx_strand_id
1 'polypeptide(L)'
;MSNLKLDSVVAWMMKITLEKRAAHAFPGDKWGENTSNIAESFNNVIKRDKSLPALEIVNSIRAKVMENNYKRLLESNKWTIVLTPRMQARFNKRINDCRSYKFRRSSEKVFEIISRPIYPIPDS
;
A
#
# COMPACT_ATOMS: atom_id res chain seq x y z
N MET A 1 17.10 21.86 -36.61
CA MET A 1 16.34 20.62 -36.93
C MET A 1 15.78 20.09 -35.62
N SER A 2 14.47 20.19 -35.39
CA SER A 2 13.88 19.63 -34.18
C SER A 2 13.92 18.10 -34.26
N ASN A 3 14.15 17.45 -33.12
CA ASN A 3 14.27 16.01 -33.06
C ASN A 3 12.84 15.42 -33.12
N LEU A 4 12.38 15.06 -34.32
CA LEU A 4 11.03 14.53 -34.60
C LEU A 4 10.61 13.40 -33.64
N LYS A 5 11.57 12.65 -33.09
CA LYS A 5 11.32 11.59 -32.11
C LYS A 5 10.94 12.15 -30.73
N LEU A 6 11.55 13.26 -30.32
CA LEU A 6 11.20 13.99 -29.10
C LEU A 6 9.84 14.68 -29.25
N ASP A 7 9.61 15.33 -30.40
CA ASP A 7 8.35 16.03 -30.67
C ASP A 7 7.15 15.06 -30.66
N SER A 8 7.33 13.85 -31.20
CA SER A 8 6.31 12.79 -31.13
C SER A 8 6.04 12.30 -29.71
N VAL A 9 7.08 12.18 -28.87
CA VAL A 9 6.94 11.77 -27.46
C VAL A 9 6.24 12.87 -26.67
N VAL A 10 6.59 14.13 -26.90
CA VAL A 10 5.93 15.29 -26.27
C VAL A 10 4.46 15.36 -26.68
N ALA A 11 4.13 15.18 -27.96
CA ALA A 11 2.75 15.17 -28.44
C ALA A 11 1.93 14.00 -27.84
N TRP A 12 2.52 12.81 -27.74
CA TRP A 12 1.88 11.66 -27.06
C TRP A 12 1.67 11.93 -25.58
N MET A 13 2.67 12.50 -24.92
CA MET A 13 2.59 12.91 -23.53
C MET A 13 1.42 13.87 -23.34
N MET A 14 1.34 14.97 -24.11
CA MET A 14 0.28 15.97 -23.97
C MET A 14 -1.14 15.43 -24.17
N LYS A 15 -1.33 14.26 -24.80
CA LYS A 15 -2.63 13.57 -24.89
C LYS A 15 -3.05 12.85 -23.60
N ILE A 16 -2.14 12.59 -22.68
CA ILE A 16 -2.45 11.99 -21.37
C ILE A 16 -2.88 13.10 -20.43
N THR A 17 -4.07 12.97 -19.83
CA THR A 17 -4.59 13.92 -18.83
C THR A 17 -3.67 14.01 -17.61
N LEU A 18 -3.52 15.21 -17.03
CA LEU A 18 -2.62 15.47 -15.89
C LEU A 18 -2.88 14.53 -14.71
N GLU A 19 -4.17 14.23 -14.48
CA GLU A 19 -4.67 13.29 -13.49
C GLU A 19 -4.05 11.88 -13.59
N LYS A 20 -3.62 11.47 -14.80
CA LYS A 20 -2.99 10.17 -15.05
C LYS A 20 -1.46 10.22 -15.01
N ARG A 21 -0.86 11.42 -14.96
CA ARG A 21 0.59 11.62 -15.08
C ARG A 21 1.29 11.85 -13.76
N ALA A 22 0.63 12.56 -12.85
CA ALA A 22 1.22 12.90 -11.57
C ALA A 22 0.52 12.14 -10.45
N ALA A 23 1.31 11.48 -9.59
CA ALA A 23 0.76 10.72 -8.46
C ALA A 23 -0.15 11.59 -7.57
N HIS A 24 0.16 12.89 -7.43
CA HIS A 24 -0.65 13.83 -6.65
C HIS A 24 -1.98 14.24 -7.32
N ALA A 25 -2.11 14.06 -8.63
CA ALA A 25 -3.30 14.45 -9.40
C ALA A 25 -4.26 13.28 -9.64
N PHE A 26 -3.93 12.08 -9.15
CA PHE A 26 -4.75 10.90 -9.35
C PHE A 26 -5.97 10.95 -8.44
N PRO A 27 -7.21 10.87 -8.98
CA PRO A 27 -8.44 11.12 -8.22
C PRO A 27 -8.85 9.98 -7.25
N GLY A 28 -7.98 9.01 -6.97
CA GLY A 28 -8.28 7.91 -6.06
C GLY A 28 -7.04 7.43 -5.30
N ASP A 29 -7.26 6.68 -4.23
CA ASP A 29 -6.18 6.07 -3.46
C ASP A 29 -5.45 5.02 -4.31
N LYS A 30 -4.25 5.37 -4.78
CA LYS A 30 -3.34 4.38 -5.36
C LYS A 30 -2.75 3.55 -4.23
N TRP A 31 -3.39 2.44 -3.94
CA TRP A 31 -2.86 1.40 -3.07
C TRP A 31 -1.56 0.83 -3.68
N GLY A 32 -0.41 1.38 -3.27
CA GLY A 32 0.90 0.74 -3.47
C GLY A 32 1.90 1.40 -4.41
N GLU A 33 1.64 2.59 -4.97
CA GLU A 33 2.61 3.24 -5.87
C GLU A 33 3.66 4.06 -5.10
N ASN A 34 4.48 3.35 -4.32
CA ASN A 34 5.66 3.87 -3.65
C ASN A 34 6.89 3.75 -4.57
N THR A 35 6.92 4.49 -5.68
CA THR A 35 7.96 4.34 -6.70
C THR A 35 9.34 4.85 -6.27
N SER A 36 9.44 5.71 -5.24
CA SER A 36 10.73 6.10 -4.64
C SER A 36 11.11 5.24 -3.43
N ASN A 37 10.18 4.95 -2.52
CA ASN A 37 10.49 4.30 -1.24
C ASN A 37 10.97 2.84 -1.40
N ILE A 38 10.43 2.07 -2.36
CA ILE A 38 10.84 0.66 -2.53
C ILE A 38 12.27 0.57 -3.06
N ALA A 39 12.59 1.34 -4.11
CA ALA A 39 13.92 1.37 -4.68
C ALA A 39 14.95 1.95 -3.70
N GLU A 40 14.60 3.00 -2.96
CA GLU A 40 15.44 3.60 -1.93
C GLU A 40 15.65 2.66 -0.74
N SER A 41 14.59 2.02 -0.25
CA SER A 41 14.66 1.00 0.81
C SER A 41 15.55 -0.17 0.40
N PHE A 42 15.35 -0.69 -0.81
CA PHE A 42 16.20 -1.77 -1.35
C PHE A 42 17.66 -1.32 -1.44
N ASN A 43 17.92 -0.14 -2.01
CA ASN A 43 19.26 0.44 -2.09
C ASN A 43 19.93 0.61 -0.73
N ASN A 44 19.17 0.98 0.31
CA ASN A 44 19.66 1.07 1.68
C ASN A 44 19.98 -0.30 2.27
N VAL A 45 19.13 -1.32 2.01
CA VAL A 45 19.34 -2.70 2.48
C VAL A 45 20.59 -3.32 1.87
N ILE A 46 20.86 -3.08 0.59
CA ILE A 46 22.04 -3.64 -0.11
C ILE A 46 23.26 -2.72 -0.08
N LYS A 47 23.17 -1.53 0.54
CA LYS A 47 24.20 -0.47 0.45
C LYS A 47 25.61 -0.97 0.75
N ARG A 48 25.75 -1.85 1.75
CA ARG A 48 27.04 -2.43 2.17
C ARG A 48 27.51 -3.59 1.29
N ASP A 49 26.59 -4.22 0.58
CA ASP A 49 26.83 -5.43 -0.21
C ASP A 49 27.08 -5.09 -1.69
N LYS A 50 26.88 -3.82 -2.10
CA LYS A 50 27.02 -3.36 -3.50
C LYS A 50 28.42 -3.56 -4.10
N SER A 51 29.46 -3.64 -3.28
CA SER A 51 30.83 -3.89 -3.73
C SER A 51 31.14 -5.38 -3.96
N LEU A 52 30.21 -6.28 -3.60
CA LEU A 52 30.40 -7.71 -3.75
C LEU A 52 30.16 -8.15 -5.21
N PRO A 53 30.75 -9.27 -5.66
CA PRO A 53 30.38 -9.92 -6.91
C PRO A 53 28.89 -10.23 -6.97
N ALA A 54 28.31 -10.26 -8.19
CA ALA A 54 26.87 -10.41 -8.39
C ALA A 54 26.25 -11.62 -7.66
N LEU A 55 26.95 -12.76 -7.64
CA LEU A 55 26.50 -13.97 -6.95
C LEU A 55 26.40 -13.77 -5.43
N GLU A 56 27.36 -13.07 -4.85
CA GLU A 56 27.39 -12.78 -3.41
C GLU A 56 26.29 -11.80 -3.02
N ILE A 57 25.99 -10.80 -3.87
CA ILE A 57 24.83 -9.91 -3.67
C ILE A 57 23.54 -10.72 -3.59
N VAL A 58 23.34 -11.67 -4.51
CA VAL A 58 22.14 -12.54 -4.51
C VAL A 58 22.06 -13.39 -3.24
N ASN A 59 23.18 -13.95 -2.79
CA ASN A 59 23.24 -14.71 -1.54
C ASN A 59 22.91 -13.83 -0.32
N SER A 60 23.45 -12.62 -0.26
CA SER A 60 23.15 -11.64 0.79
C SER A 60 21.68 -11.23 0.81
N ILE A 61 21.07 -11.01 -0.35
CA ILE A 61 19.63 -10.75 -0.47
C ILE A 61 18.82 -11.94 0.06
N ARG A 62 19.17 -13.16 -0.37
CA ARG A 62 18.49 -14.39 0.09
C ARG A 62 18.55 -14.54 1.60
N ALA A 63 19.73 -14.35 2.20
CA ALA A 63 19.92 -14.44 3.64
C ALA A 63 19.03 -13.42 4.39
N LYS A 64 19.00 -12.16 3.95
CA LYS A 64 18.14 -11.11 4.56
C LYS A 64 16.66 -11.41 4.42
N VAL A 65 16.22 -11.92 3.26
CA VAL A 65 14.83 -12.32 3.04
C VAL A 65 14.44 -13.47 3.98
N MET A 66 15.30 -14.48 4.10
CA MET A 66 15.08 -15.62 5.02
C MET A 66 14.98 -15.15 6.47
N GLU A 67 15.90 -14.30 6.92
CA GLU A 67 15.90 -13.74 8.27
C GLU A 67 14.61 -12.96 8.55
N ASN A 68 14.20 -12.10 7.62
CA ASN A 68 12.97 -11.31 7.75
C ASN A 68 11.72 -12.20 7.78
N ASN A 69 11.66 -13.23 6.94
CA ASN A 69 10.55 -14.18 6.93
C ASN A 69 10.50 -14.97 8.25
N TYR A 70 11.65 -15.39 8.78
CA TYR A 70 11.72 -16.08 10.06
C TYR A 70 11.28 -15.19 11.23
N LYS A 71 11.71 -13.93 11.27
CA LYS A 71 11.22 -12.94 12.26
C LYS A 71 9.69 -12.80 12.17
N ARG A 72 9.14 -12.66 10.97
CA ARG A 72 7.69 -12.57 10.75
C ARG A 72 6.95 -13.84 11.20
N LEU A 73 7.52 -15.02 10.97
CA LEU A 73 6.98 -16.29 11.43
C LEU A 73 6.93 -16.35 12.96
N LEU A 74 8.04 -16.02 13.63
CA LEU A 74 8.10 -15.99 15.10
C LEU A 74 7.09 -15.01 15.71
N GLU A 75 6.95 -13.83 15.12
CA GLU A 75 5.93 -12.87 15.56
C GLU A 75 4.52 -13.38 15.30
N SER A 76 4.26 -13.97 14.13
CA SER A 76 2.96 -14.54 13.80
C SER A 76 2.57 -15.70 14.70
N ASN A 77 3.52 -16.52 15.16
CA ASN A 77 3.26 -17.63 16.08
C ASN A 77 2.76 -17.14 17.45
N LYS A 78 3.01 -15.89 17.82
CA LYS A 78 2.50 -15.27 19.06
C LYS A 78 1.06 -14.75 18.89
N TRP A 79 0.53 -14.73 17.68
CA TRP A 79 -0.78 -14.14 17.42
C TRP A 79 -1.89 -15.10 17.85
N THR A 80 -2.79 -14.62 18.71
CA THR A 80 -3.97 -15.35 19.17
C THR A 80 -5.22 -15.04 18.36
N ILE A 81 -5.11 -14.09 17.42
CA ILE A 81 -6.22 -13.54 16.64
C ILE A 81 -6.07 -13.91 15.16
N VAL A 82 -7.21 -14.04 14.47
CA VAL A 82 -7.27 -14.42 13.05
C VAL A 82 -6.66 -13.34 12.14
N LEU A 83 -6.76 -12.07 12.53
CA LEU A 83 -6.29 -10.94 11.73
C LEU A 83 -4.87 -10.52 12.13
N THR A 84 -4.08 -10.04 11.16
CA THR A 84 -2.80 -9.40 11.47
C THR A 84 -3.00 -8.22 12.44
N PRO A 85 -2.03 -7.89 13.34
CA PRO A 85 -2.18 -6.82 14.31
C PRO A 85 -2.59 -5.48 13.69
N ARG A 86 -2.03 -5.13 12.53
CA ARG A 86 -2.41 -3.92 11.77
C ARG A 86 -3.87 -3.95 11.32
N MET A 87 -4.32 -5.10 10.80
CA MET A 87 -5.70 -5.27 10.35
C MET A 87 -6.66 -5.25 11.53
N GLN A 88 -6.32 -5.93 12.63
CA GLN A 88 -7.12 -5.94 13.86
C GLN A 88 -7.26 -4.54 14.45
N ALA A 89 -6.18 -3.76 14.52
CA ALA A 89 -6.23 -2.37 14.98
C ALA A 89 -7.18 -1.52 14.11
N ARG A 90 -7.10 -1.68 12.78
CA ARG A 90 -8.00 -0.99 11.83
C ARG A 90 -9.45 -1.43 11.98
N PHE A 91 -9.68 -2.72 12.20
CA PHE A 91 -11.01 -3.28 12.44
C PHE A 91 -11.60 -2.75 13.74
N ASN A 92 -10.83 -2.77 14.83
CA ASN A 92 -11.24 -2.23 16.13
C ASN A 92 -11.55 -0.73 16.06
N LYS A 93 -10.76 0.04 15.30
CA LYS A 93 -11.06 1.47 15.04
C LYS A 93 -12.43 1.63 14.38
N ARG A 94 -12.69 0.89 13.29
CA ARG A 94 -13.99 0.94 12.61
C ARG A 94 -15.14 0.49 13.50
N ILE A 95 -14.95 -0.54 14.33
CA ILE A 95 -15.97 -0.94 15.32
C ILE A 95 -16.26 0.22 16.28
N ASN A 96 -15.22 0.87 16.82
CA ASN A 96 -15.38 1.99 17.74
C ASN A 96 -16.10 3.16 17.08
N ASP A 97 -15.71 3.52 15.85
CA ASP A 97 -16.38 4.56 15.06
C ASP A 97 -17.85 4.19 14.81
N CYS A 98 -18.14 2.90 14.57
CA CYS A 98 -19.48 2.37 14.33
C CYS A 98 -20.35 2.23 15.59
N ARG A 99 -19.82 2.40 16.82
CA ARG A 99 -20.59 2.16 18.07
C ARG A 99 -21.82 3.04 18.22
N SER A 100 -21.79 4.25 17.66
CA SER A 100 -22.91 5.19 17.69
C SER A 100 -24.01 4.86 16.67
N TYR A 101 -23.72 3.97 15.73
CA TYR A 101 -24.66 3.63 14.67
C TYR A 101 -25.62 2.54 15.11
N LYS A 102 -26.88 2.70 14.71
CA LYS A 102 -27.91 1.66 14.85
C LYS A 102 -28.01 0.91 13.54
N PHE A 103 -27.97 -0.42 13.61
CA PHE A 103 -28.05 -1.29 12.44
C PHE A 103 -29.32 -2.14 12.46
N ARG A 104 -29.91 -2.39 11.29
CA ARG A 104 -30.92 -3.42 11.06
C ARG A 104 -30.33 -4.47 10.15
N ARG A 105 -30.53 -5.75 10.45
CA ARG A 105 -30.17 -6.81 9.51
C ARG A 105 -31.19 -6.84 8.37
N SER A 106 -30.72 -6.63 7.14
CA SER A 106 -31.55 -6.66 5.93
C SER A 106 -31.49 -8.03 5.26
N SER A 107 -30.30 -8.66 5.27
CA SER A 107 -30.12 -10.04 4.79
C SER A 107 -29.03 -10.78 5.59
N GLU A 108 -28.60 -11.95 5.13
CA GLU A 108 -27.55 -12.70 5.80
C GLU A 108 -26.25 -11.90 5.96
N LYS A 109 -25.88 -11.13 4.92
CA LYS A 109 -24.62 -10.40 4.81
C LYS A 109 -24.79 -8.88 4.68
N VAL A 110 -26.03 -8.38 4.67
CA VAL A 110 -26.33 -6.95 4.46
C VAL A 110 -27.01 -6.39 5.70
N PHE A 111 -26.50 -5.24 6.16
CA PHE A 111 -27.04 -4.48 7.29
C PHE A 111 -27.34 -3.06 6.85
N GLU A 112 -28.54 -2.59 7.16
CA GLU A 112 -28.98 -1.21 6.97
C GLU A 112 -28.62 -0.36 8.19
N ILE A 113 -28.20 0.88 7.96
CA ILE A 113 -27.93 1.85 9.01
C ILE A 113 -29.20 2.66 9.26
N ILE A 114 -29.76 2.57 10.47
CA ILE A 114 -31.03 3.22 10.86
C ILE A 114 -30.79 4.59 11.52
N SER A 115 -29.58 4.85 12.03
CA SER A 115 -29.24 6.12 12.68
C SER A 115 -28.70 7.13 11.67
N ARG A 116 -29.07 8.42 11.84
CA ARG A 116 -28.37 9.51 11.16
C ARG A 116 -26.96 9.66 11.77
N PRO A 117 -25.89 9.76 10.96
CA PRO A 117 -24.54 9.95 11.47
C PRO A 117 -24.46 11.25 12.28
N ILE A 118 -23.86 11.21 13.47
CA ILE A 118 -23.53 12.43 14.23
C ILE A 118 -22.28 13.12 13.62
N TYR A 119 -21.52 12.40 12.79
CA TYR A 119 -20.35 12.89 12.06
C TYR A 119 -20.44 12.55 10.57
N PRO A 120 -19.96 13.42 9.66
CA PRO A 120 -19.92 13.09 8.24
C PRO A 120 -19.10 11.82 8.03
N ILE A 121 -19.64 10.92 7.20
CA ILE A 121 -18.92 9.75 6.72
C ILE A 121 -17.67 10.28 6.03
N PRO A 122 -16.45 9.93 6.48
CA PRO A 122 -15.24 10.34 5.77
C PRO A 122 -15.35 9.82 4.33
N ASP A 123 -15.21 10.72 3.36
CA ASP A 123 -15.39 10.41 1.95
C ASP A 123 -14.64 9.13 1.56
N SER A 124 -15.36 8.27 0.84
CA SER A 124 -14.99 6.90 0.48
C SER A 124 -13.86 6.80 -0.53
#